data_AF-A0A1Q7QNG7-F1
#
_entry.id   AF-A0A1Q7QNG7-F1
#
_cell.length_a   1.000
_cell.length_b   1.000
_cell.length_c   1.000
_cell.angle_alpha   90.00
_cell.angle_beta   90.00
_cell.angle_gamma   90.00
#
_symmetry.space_group_name_H-M   'P 1'
#
loop_
_entity.id
_entity.type
_entity.pdbx_description
1 polymer ?
#
loop_
_entity_poly.entity_id
_entity_poly.type
_entity_poly.pdbx_seq_one_letter_code
_entity_poly.pdbx_strand_id
1 'polypeptide(L)'
;MLATKIRESLQALFPRNKVSVVWRAATYFDISCYSNQLESLLGWRVGKGAKVEQGIVVPDWIKSKAGYIISCLRGLMETDGTMYIDRGYWMVMFATAVPRLAAVRT
;
A
#
# COMPACT_ATOMS: atom_id res chain seq x y z
N MET A 1 -0.32 -16.89 -4.01
CA MET A 1 -0.55 -15.70 -4.86
C MET A 1 -0.56 -14.45 -3.99
N LEU A 2 -0.04 -13.31 -4.46
CA LEU A 2 0.04 -12.06 -3.69
C LEU A 2 -1.31 -11.64 -3.07
N ALA A 3 -2.38 -11.72 -3.85
CA ALA A 3 -3.72 -11.37 -3.39
C ALA A 3 -4.19 -12.19 -2.18
N THR A 4 -3.88 -13.49 -2.15
CA THR A 4 -4.20 -14.39 -1.03
C THR A 4 -3.49 -13.94 0.24
N LYS A 5 -2.20 -13.60 0.14
CA LYS A 5 -1.37 -13.09 1.25
C LYS A 5 -1.92 -11.76 1.80
N ILE A 6 -2.33 -10.84 0.92
CA ILE A 6 -2.93 -9.56 1.33
C ILE A 6 -4.27 -9.81 2.06
N ARG A 7 -5.15 -10.65 1.48
CA ARG A 7 -6.43 -11.02 2.08
C ARG A 7 -6.25 -11.62 3.47
N GLU A 8 -5.33 -12.57 3.63
CA GLU A 8 -5.06 -13.25 4.91
C GLU A 8 -4.46 -12.30 5.94
N SER A 9 -3.55 -11.42 5.52
CA SER A 9 -2.97 -10.40 6.42
C SER A 9 -4.04 -9.42 6.92
N LEU A 10 -4.93 -8.97 6.04
CA LEU A 10 -6.07 -8.13 6.43
C LEU A 10 -7.06 -8.89 7.32
N GLN A 11 -7.31 -10.17 7.05
CA GLN A 11 -8.20 -10.99 7.87
C GLN A 11 -7.62 -11.22 9.27
N ALA A 12 -6.30 -11.39 9.38
CA ALA A 12 -5.61 -11.50 10.66
C ALA A 12 -5.63 -10.18 11.44
N LEU A 13 -5.49 -9.04 10.75
CA LEU A 13 -5.55 -7.71 11.36
C LEU A 13 -6.98 -7.33 11.80
N PHE A 14 -7.98 -7.75 11.04
CA PHE A 14 -9.39 -7.44 11.27
C PHE A 14 -10.24 -8.73 11.35
N PRO A 15 -10.07 -9.56 12.40
CA PRO A 15 -10.65 -10.91 12.46
C PRO A 15 -12.18 -10.94 12.47
N ARG A 16 -12.83 -9.85 12.88
CA ARG A 16 -14.29 -9.72 12.88
C ARG A 16 -14.85 -9.09 11.60
N ASN A 17 -13.98 -8.49 10.79
CA ASN A 17 -14.39 -7.83 9.55
C ASN A 17 -14.30 -8.84 8.41
N LYS A 18 -15.28 -8.80 7.51
CA LYS A 18 -15.24 -9.61 6.30
C LYS A 18 -14.16 -9.05 5.37
N VAL A 19 -13.20 -9.90 5.01
CA VAL A 19 -12.22 -9.63 3.95
C VAL A 19 -12.49 -10.55 2.77
N SER A 20 -12.75 -9.98 1.60
CA SER A 20 -13.13 -10.74 0.40
C SER A 20 -12.39 -10.28 -0.84
N VAL A 21 -12.12 -11.22 -1.74
CA VAL A 21 -11.72 -10.91 -3.12
C VAL A 21 -13.00 -10.67 -3.93
N VAL A 22 -13.06 -9.53 -4.61
CA VAL A 22 -14.22 -9.12 -5.43
C VAL A 22 -13.77 -9.00 -6.87
N TRP A 23 -14.18 -9.92 -7.72
CA TRP A 23 -13.91 -9.86 -9.15
C TRP A 23 -14.74 -8.75 -9.80
N ARG A 24 -14.08 -7.85 -10.52
CA ARG A 24 -14.72 -6.71 -11.21
C ARG A 24 -14.75 -6.90 -12.71
N ALA A 25 -13.68 -7.47 -13.26
CA ALA A 25 -13.61 -7.90 -14.66
C ALA A 25 -12.76 -9.16 -14.77
N ALA A 26 -12.61 -9.68 -16.00
CA ALA A 26 -11.75 -10.82 -16.27
C ALA A 26 -10.27 -10.55 -15.93
N THR A 27 -9.84 -9.28 -15.94
CA THR A 27 -8.43 -8.88 -15.82
C THR A 27 -8.08 -8.28 -14.47
N TYR A 28 -9.05 -7.96 -13.61
CA TYR A 28 -8.77 -7.35 -12.31
C TYR A 28 -9.82 -7.67 -11.25
N PHE A 29 -9.37 -7.59 -10.01
CA PHE A 29 -10.16 -7.82 -8.80
C PHE A 29 -9.76 -6.80 -7.73
N ASP A 30 -10.66 -6.58 -6.79
CA ASP A 30 -10.40 -5.83 -5.58
C ASP A 30 -10.23 -6.78 -4.40
N ILE A 31 -9.48 -6.33 -3.39
CA ILE A 31 -9.58 -6.89 -2.03
C ILE A 31 -10.39 -5.90 -1.20
N SER A 32 -11.57 -6.33 -0.78
CA SER A 32 -12.49 -5.52 0.02
C SER A 32 -12.38 -5.87 1.50
N CYS A 33 -12.24 -4.85 2.35
CA CYS A 33 -12.29 -4.94 3.80
C CYS A 33 -13.06 -3.75 4.36
N TYR A 34 -14.19 -4.01 5.02
CA TYR A 34 -15.00 -2.96 5.64
C TYR A 34 -14.60 -2.81 7.11
N SER A 35 -13.70 -1.87 7.41
CA SER A 35 -13.25 -1.59 8.78
C SER A 35 -13.20 -0.09 9.04
N ASN A 36 -13.86 0.34 10.10
CA ASN A 36 -13.82 1.71 10.63
C ASN A 36 -12.47 2.05 11.30
N GLN A 37 -11.59 1.07 11.48
CA GLN A 37 -10.27 1.28 12.08
C GLN A 37 -9.21 1.70 11.04
N LEU A 38 -9.48 1.51 9.74
CA LEU A 38 -8.53 1.81 8.67
C LEU A 38 -8.16 3.31 8.60
N GLU A 39 -9.12 4.20 8.81
CA GLU A 39 -8.86 5.64 8.85
C GLU A 39 -7.88 6.01 9.96
N SER A 40 -8.06 5.41 11.15
CA SER A 40 -7.16 5.62 12.29
C SER A 40 -5.76 5.05 12.07
N LEU A 41 -5.65 3.91 11.38
CA LEU A 41 -4.37 3.22 11.17
C LEU A 41 -3.53 3.88 10.08
N LEU A 42 -4.19 4.32 9.00
CA LEU A 42 -3.55 4.81 7.78
C LEU A 42 -3.58 6.35 7.66
N GLY A 43 -4.39 7.03 8.47
CA GLY A 43 -4.44 8.50 8.55
C GLY A 43 -5.22 9.19 7.42
N TRP A 44 -5.90 8.43 6.55
CA TRP A 44 -6.79 9.00 5.53
C TRP A 44 -8.25 8.92 5.97
N ARG A 45 -9.10 9.81 5.42
CA ARG A 45 -10.52 9.91 5.75
C ARG A 45 -11.39 9.71 4.52
N VAL A 46 -12.48 8.96 4.67
CA VAL A 46 -13.50 8.79 3.64
C VAL A 46 -14.19 10.14 3.39
N GLY A 47 -14.50 10.42 2.11
CA GLY A 47 -15.20 11.64 1.71
C GLY A 47 -14.37 12.93 1.79
N LYS A 48 -13.06 12.83 2.06
CA LYS A 48 -12.13 13.98 2.09
C LYS A 48 -11.29 14.11 0.82
N GLY A 49 -11.76 13.57 -0.30
CA GLY A 49 -11.09 13.66 -1.59
C GLY A 49 -9.97 12.64 -1.78
N ALA A 50 -9.13 12.85 -2.79
CA ALA A 50 -8.06 11.93 -3.17
C ALA A 50 -6.92 11.91 -2.14
N LYS A 51 -6.11 10.83 -2.14
CA LYS A 51 -4.95 10.69 -1.23
C LYS A 51 -3.95 11.85 -1.34
N VAL A 52 -3.80 12.41 -2.54
CA VAL A 52 -2.95 13.57 -2.82
C VAL A 52 -3.47 14.81 -2.10
N GLU A 53 -4.78 15.08 -2.20
CA GLU A 53 -5.45 16.22 -1.57
C GLU A 53 -5.41 16.14 -0.04
N GLN A 54 -5.50 14.93 0.50
CA GLN A 54 -5.39 14.67 1.93
C GLN A 54 -3.94 14.69 2.44
N GLY A 55 -2.94 14.82 1.57
CA GLY A 55 -1.53 14.88 1.94
C GLY A 55 -1.03 13.62 2.66
N ILE A 56 -1.58 12.45 2.33
CA ILE A 56 -1.28 11.19 3.00
C ILE A 56 0.19 10.82 2.77
N VAL A 57 0.87 10.48 3.85
CA VAL A 57 2.25 10.00 3.87
C VAL A 57 2.32 8.65 4.56
N VAL A 58 3.47 7.97 4.47
CA VAL A 58 3.73 6.79 5.30
C VAL A 58 3.57 7.18 6.78
N PRO A 59 2.77 6.45 7.58
CA PRO A 59 2.62 6.73 9.01
C PRO A 59 3.93 6.67 9.79
N ASP A 60 4.10 7.52 10.80
CA ASP A 60 5.34 7.59 11.59
C ASP A 60 5.61 6.30 12.37
N TRP A 61 4.58 5.59 12.79
CA TRP A 61 4.74 4.29 13.46
C TRP A 61 5.40 3.24 12.56
N ILE A 62 5.22 3.31 11.23
CA ILE A 62 5.94 2.45 10.27
C ILE A 62 7.41 2.86 10.22
N LYS A 63 7.68 4.17 10.14
CA LYS A 63 9.04 4.73 10.11
C LYS A 63 9.84 4.49 11.40
N SER A 64 9.16 4.19 12.50
CA SER A 64 9.80 4.00 13.81
C SER A 64 10.67 2.73 13.92
N LYS A 65 10.47 1.72 13.06
CA LYS A 65 11.20 0.45 13.13
C LYS A 65 11.65 -0.02 11.74
N ALA A 66 12.92 -0.40 11.63
CA ALA A 66 13.51 -0.91 10.38
C ALA A 66 12.70 -2.09 9.78
N GLY A 67 12.26 -3.03 10.62
CA GLY A 67 11.44 -4.16 10.17
C GLY A 67 10.10 -3.75 9.53
N TYR A 68 9.45 -2.71 10.05
CA TYR A 68 8.21 -2.18 9.47
C TYR A 68 8.47 -1.43 8.17
N ILE A 69 9.56 -0.66 8.09
CA ILE A 69 10.00 0.00 6.85
C ILE A 69 10.23 -1.03 5.74
N ILE A 70 11.03 -2.07 6.02
CA ILE A 70 11.32 -3.14 5.06
C ILE A 70 10.03 -3.84 4.60
N SER A 71 9.12 -4.13 5.54
CA SER A 71 7.84 -4.78 5.22
C SER A 71 6.94 -3.88 4.37
N CYS A 72 6.92 -2.58 4.65
CA CYS A 72 6.18 -1.58 3.88
C CYS A 72 6.75 -1.43 2.46
N LEU A 73 8.07 -1.29 2.32
CA LEU A 73 8.75 -1.22 1.02
C LEU A 73 8.52 -2.49 0.18
N ARG A 74 8.55 -3.67 0.82
CA ARG A 74 8.23 -4.93 0.13
C ARG A 74 6.79 -4.92 -0.40
N GLY A 75 5.83 -4.47 0.41
CA GLY A 75 4.43 -4.34 -0.03
C GLY A 75 4.28 -3.39 -1.21
N LEU A 76 4.95 -2.23 -1.16
CA LEU A 76 4.97 -1.28 -2.27
C LEU A 76 5.58 -1.90 -3.53
N MET A 77 6.73 -2.57 -3.40
CA MET A 77 7.39 -3.26 -4.53
C MET A 77 6.48 -4.32 -5.15
N GLU A 78 5.77 -5.09 -4.33
CA GLU A 78 4.86 -6.15 -4.76
C GLU A 78 3.64 -5.60 -5.54
N THR A 79 3.20 -4.37 -5.29
CA THR A 79 2.00 -3.77 -5.91
C THR A 79 2.30 -2.79 -7.03
N ASP A 80 3.12 -1.77 -6.75
CA ASP A 80 3.34 -0.62 -7.62
C ASP A 80 4.78 -0.53 -8.14
N GLY A 81 5.66 -1.42 -7.67
CA GLY A 81 7.06 -1.46 -8.05
C GLY A 81 7.29 -2.10 -9.42
N THR A 82 8.31 -1.61 -10.13
CA THR A 82 8.81 -2.23 -11.37
C THR A 82 10.29 -2.51 -11.25
N MET A 83 10.72 -3.70 -11.68
CA MET A 83 12.12 -4.08 -11.83
C MET A 83 12.42 -4.31 -13.31
N TYR A 84 13.50 -3.71 -13.80
CA TYR A 84 13.92 -3.84 -15.19
C TYR A 84 15.43 -3.71 -15.30
N ILE A 85 15.99 -4.15 -16.43
CA ILE A 85 17.41 -3.98 -16.73
C ILE A 85 17.56 -2.74 -17.61
N ASP A 86 18.42 -1.82 -17.20
CA ASP A 86 18.85 -0.68 -18.02
C ASP A 86 20.38 -0.62 -18.05
N ARG A 87 20.96 -0.57 -19.25
CA ARG A 87 22.42 -0.52 -19.47
C ARG A 87 23.23 -1.61 -18.72
N GLY A 88 22.64 -2.79 -18.53
CA GLY A 88 23.26 -3.91 -17.81
C GLY A 88 23.10 -3.86 -16.28
N TYR A 89 22.38 -2.88 -15.74
CA TYR A 89 22.11 -2.75 -14.31
C TYR A 89 20.65 -3.07 -13.99
N TRP A 90 20.43 -3.73 -12.85
CA TRP A 90 19.09 -3.88 -12.29
C TRP A 90 18.62 -2.55 -11.73
N MET A 91 17.51 -2.07 -12.28
CA MET A 91 16.85 -0.85 -11.88
C MET A 91 15.54 -1.18 -11.18
N VAL A 92 15.19 -0.33 -10.21
CA VAL A 92 13.92 -0.36 -9.49
C VAL A 92 13.26 0.99 -9.65
N MET A 93 11.97 0.99 -9.98
CA MET A 93 11.19 2.21 -10.13
C MET A 93 9.91 2.15 -9.30
N PHE A 94 9.59 3.31 -8.72
CA PHE A 94 8.30 3.64 -8.12
C PHE A 94 7.79 4.95 -8.71
N ALA A 95 6.52 4.96 -9.12
CA ALA A 95 5.84 6.18 -9.53
C ALA A 95 4.78 6.55 -8.49
N THR A 96 4.67 7.83 -8.16
CA THR A 96 3.65 8.33 -7.25
C THR A 96 3.20 9.73 -7.63
N ALA A 97 1.89 9.97 -7.51
CA ALA A 97 1.31 11.31 -7.68
C ALA A 97 1.43 12.17 -6.40
N VAL A 98 1.93 11.62 -5.29
CA VAL A 98 2.09 12.33 -4.01
C VAL A 98 3.54 12.82 -3.89
N PRO A 99 3.84 14.12 -4.12
CA PRO A 99 5.22 14.61 -4.17
C PRO A 99 5.99 14.37 -2.86
N ARG A 100 5.30 14.44 -1.72
CA ARG A 100 5.89 14.21 -0.39
C ARG A 100 6.43 12.78 -0.20
N LEU A 101 5.92 11.80 -0.96
CA LEU A 101 6.44 10.43 -0.93
C LEU A 101 7.70 10.26 -1.79
N ALA A 102 7.90 11.11 -2.79
CA ALA A 102 9.07 11.11 -3.68
C ALA A 102 10.17 12.10 -3.24
N ALA A 103 9.93 12.87 -2.18
CA ALA A 103 10.85 13.91 -1.73
C ALA A 103 12.18 13.30 -1.27
N VAL A 104 13.27 13.65 -1.95
CA VAL A 104 14.62 13.41 -1.47
C VAL A 104 14.92 14.43 -0.39
N ARG A 105 15.19 13.96 0.83
CA ARG A 105 15.76 14.83 1.86
C ARG A 105 17.23 15.06 1.50
N THR A 106 17.53 16.23 0.94
CA THR A 106 18.88 16.78 0.81
C THR A 106 19.42 17.22 2.15
#